data_AF-A0A1F9C1S9-F1
#
_entry.id   AF-A0A1F9C1S9-F1
#
_cell.length_a   1.000
_cell.length_b   1.000
_cell.length_c   1.000
_cell.angle_alpha   90.00
_cell.angle_beta   90.00
_cell.angle_gamma   90.00
#
_symmetry.space_group_name_H-M   'P 1'
#
loop_
_entity.id
_entity.type
_entity.pdbx_description
1 polymer ?
#
loop_
_entity_poly.entity_id
_entity_poly.type
_entity_poly.pdbx_seq_one_letter_code
_entity_poly.pdbx_strand_id
1 'polypeptide(L)'
;MQFFYWLIFLMAIGIAIFAVQNSSAPPVIIKFLIWKFETSLVYTILGSILLGILLALLFWIPKAVRTSFQKGKQPPGPPLGGPP
;
A
#
# COMPACT_ATOMS: atom_id res chain seq x y z
N MET A 1 7.46 -18.39 -11.14
CA MET A 1 7.15 -16.98 -11.48
C MET A 1 5.88 -16.84 -12.31
N GLN A 2 5.66 -17.66 -13.35
CA GLN A 2 4.48 -17.54 -14.24
C GLN A 2 3.12 -17.74 -13.55
N PHE A 3 3.05 -18.55 -12.49
CA PHE A 3 1.86 -18.73 -11.67
C PHE A 3 1.32 -17.40 -11.09
N PHE A 4 2.20 -16.50 -10.64
CA PHE A 4 1.78 -15.21 -10.10
C PHE A 4 1.11 -14.33 -11.15
N TYR A 5 1.56 -14.38 -12.41
CA TYR A 5 0.92 -13.62 -13.48
C TYR A 5 -0.50 -14.12 -13.74
N TRP A 6 -0.72 -15.43 -13.74
CA TRP A 6 -2.07 -15.99 -13.86
C TRP A 6 -2.96 -15.62 -12.68
N LEU A 7 -2.43 -15.63 -11.46
CA LEU A 7 -3.17 -15.21 -10.27
C LEU A 7 -3.57 -13.72 -10.34
N ILE A 8 -2.63 -12.85 -10.71
CA ILE A 8 -2.88 -11.41 -10.87
C ILE A 8 -3.90 -11.17 -11.98
N PHE A 9 -3.79 -11.89 -13.11
CA PHE A 9 -4.74 -11.78 -14.21
C PHE A 9 -6.16 -12.19 -13.78
N LEU A 10 -6.29 -13.31 -13.06
CA LEU A 10 -7.59 -13.75 -12.53
C LEU A 10 -8.17 -12.73 -11.55
N MET A 11 -7.33 -12.17 -10.68
CA MET A 11 -7.74 -11.12 -9.75
C MET A 11 -8.20 -9.85 -10.48
N ALA A 12 -7.48 -9.43 -11.52
CA ALA A 12 -7.85 -8.27 -12.34
C ALA A 12 -9.21 -8.47 -13.03
N ILE A 13 -9.47 -9.66 -13.58
CA ILE A 13 -10.78 -10.01 -14.14
C ILE A 13 -11.86 -9.94 -13.06
N GLY A 14 -11.63 -10.52 -11.88
CA GLY A 14 -12.58 -10.48 -10.78
C GLY A 14 -12.92 -9.05 -10.34
N ILE A 15 -11.91 -8.19 -10.22
CA ILE A 15 -12.10 -6.77 -9.90
C ILE A 15 -12.89 -6.05 -11.00
N ALA A 16 -12.61 -6.32 -12.27
CA ALA A 16 -13.32 -5.72 -13.39
C ALA A 16 -14.81 -6.12 -13.41
N ILE A 17 -15.10 -7.42 -13.23
CA ILE A 17 -16.48 -7.92 -13.13
C ILE A 17 -17.20 -7.28 -11.95
N PHE A 18 -16.56 -7.25 -10.77
CA PHE A 18 -17.09 -6.61 -9.59
C PHE A 18 -17.41 -5.13 -9.84
N ALA A 19 -16.51 -4.38 -10.47
CA ALA A 19 -16.72 -2.97 -10.77
C ALA A 19 -17.91 -2.73 -11.71
N VAL A 20 -18.04 -3.54 -12.77
CA VAL A 20 -19.16 -3.45 -13.72
C VAL A 20 -20.49 -3.85 -13.08
N GLN A 21 -20.52 -4.93 -12.30
CA GLN A 21 -21.75 -5.38 -11.64
C GLN A 21 -22.24 -4.38 -10.58
N ASN A 22 -21.33 -3.67 -9.92
CA ASN A 22 -21.65 -2.72 -8.85
C ASN A 22 -21.70 -1.26 -9.33
N SER A 23 -21.54 -0.97 -10.64
CA SER A 23 -21.51 0.40 -11.15
C SER A 23 -22.85 1.13 -11.03
N SER A 24 -23.95 0.38 -11.03
CA SER A 24 -25.33 0.91 -10.92
C SER A 24 -25.98 0.56 -9.58
N ALA A 25 -25.22 0.00 -8.63
CA ALA A 25 -25.72 -0.29 -7.29
C ALA A 25 -26.02 1.02 -6.53
N PRO A 26 -26.97 1.01 -5.57
CA PRO A 26 -27.24 2.15 -4.71
C PRO A 26 -25.96 2.64 -4.00
N PRO A 27 -25.83 3.97 -3.77
CA PRO A 27 -24.68 4.52 -3.06
C PRO A 27 -24.51 3.94 -1.65
N VAL A 28 -23.26 3.76 -1.24
CA VAL A 28 -22.87 3.41 0.11
C VAL A 28 -22.76 4.70 0.94
N ILE A 29 -23.37 4.68 2.12
CA ILE A 29 -23.32 5.79 3.07
C ILE A 29 -22.26 5.50 4.14
N ILE A 30 -21.21 6.31 4.16
CA ILE A 30 -20.15 6.28 5.17
C ILE A 30 -20.47 7.36 6.20
N LYS A 31 -20.52 6.98 7.48
CA LYS A 31 -20.72 7.92 8.60
C LYS A 31 -19.52 7.86 9.54
N PHE A 32 -18.98 9.03 9.90
CA PHE A 32 -17.87 9.14 10.84
C PHE A 32 -18.02 10.38 11.72
N LEU A 33 -18.28 10.18 13.02
CA LEU A 33 -18.67 11.23 13.97
C LEU A 33 -19.81 12.09 13.39
N ILE A 34 -19.51 13.33 12.97
CA ILE A 34 -20.46 14.28 12.39
C ILE A 34 -20.49 14.26 10.85
N TRP A 35 -19.55 13.55 10.22
CA TRP A 35 -19.43 13.50 8.77
C TRP A 35 -20.28 12.38 8.18
N LYS A 36 -20.97 12.68 7.08
CA LYS A 36 -21.72 11.75 6.25
C LYS A 36 -21.25 11.92 4.81
N PHE A 37 -20.90 10.82 4.16
CA PHE A 37 -20.47 10.81 2.76
C PHE A 37 -21.18 9.68 2.01
N GLU A 38 -21.70 9.99 0.83
CA GLU A 38 -22.36 9.03 -0.03
C GLU A 38 -21.55 8.87 -1.31
N THR A 39 -21.19 7.64 -1.64
CA THR A 39 -20.40 7.34 -2.84
C THR A 39 -20.65 5.91 -3.31
N SER A 40 -20.16 5.53 -4.49
CA SER A 40 -20.29 4.14 -4.94
C SER A 40 -19.42 3.21 -4.09
N LEU A 41 -19.82 1.94 -4.00
CA LEU A 41 -19.03 0.89 -3.36
C LEU A 41 -17.63 0.80 -3.99
N VAL A 42 -17.55 0.92 -5.31
CA VAL A 42 -16.30 0.87 -6.08
C VAL A 42 -15.35 1.98 -5.64
N TYR A 43 -15.83 3.23 -5.57
CA TYR A 43 -14.99 4.36 -5.13
C TYR A 43 -14.61 4.26 -3.65
N THR A 44 -15.48 3.69 -2.81
CA THR A 44 -15.16 3.44 -1.40
C THR A 44 -13.98 2.49 -1.25
N ILE A 45 -13.97 1.40 -2.01
CA ILE A 45 -12.89 0.40 -1.97
C ILE A 45 -11.60 0.99 -2.54
N LEU A 46 -11.64 1.63 -3.72
CA LEU A 46 -10.47 2.26 -4.31
C LEU A 46 -9.87 3.34 -3.39
N GLY A 47 -10.72 4.19 -2.82
CA GLY A 47 -10.32 5.24 -1.90
C GLY A 47 -9.67 4.69 -0.63
N SER A 48 -10.21 3.62 -0.05
CA SER A 48 -9.65 3.00 1.16
C SER A 48 -8.31 2.31 0.91
N ILE A 49 -8.15 1.62 -0.22
CA ILE A 49 -6.87 1.01 -0.63
C ILE A 49 -5.82 2.10 -0.83
N LEU A 50 -6.16 3.15 -1.60
CA LEU A 50 -5.24 4.26 -1.84
C LEU A 50 -4.84 4.96 -0.55
N LEU A 51 -5.80 5.23 0.33
CA LEU A 51 -5.52 5.85 1.63
C LEU A 51 -4.62 4.96 2.49
N GLY A 52 -4.85 3.64 2.51
CA GLY A 52 -4.00 2.67 3.20
C GLY A 52 -2.56 2.70 2.68
N ILE A 53 -2.37 2.75 1.35
CA ILE A 53 -1.03 2.89 0.73
C ILE A 53 -0.38 4.21 1.16
N LEU A 54 -1.11 5.32 1.09
CA LEU A 54 -0.60 6.64 1.48
C LEU A 54 -0.18 6.67 2.96
N LEU A 55 -0.98 6.11 3.86
CA LEU A 55 -0.64 5.99 5.28
C LEU A 55 0.58 5.10 5.49
N ALA A 56 0.64 3.94 4.83
CA ALA A 56 1.80 3.04 4.92
C ALA A 56 3.09 3.73 4.47
N LEU A 57 3.05 4.45 3.34
CA LEU A 57 4.18 5.23 2.84
C LEU A 57 4.55 6.36 3.80
N LEU A 58 3.56 7.09 4.33
CA LEU A 58 3.78 8.19 5.27
C LEU A 58 4.55 7.74 6.51
N PHE A 59 4.22 6.57 7.07
CA PHE A 59 4.92 6.03 8.25
C PHE A 59 6.24 5.34 7.90
N TRP A 60 6.36 4.74 6.71
CA TRP A 60 7.54 3.98 6.33
C TRP A 60 8.69 4.86 5.81
N ILE A 61 8.40 5.88 4.99
CA ILE A 61 9.41 6.73 4.35
C ILE A 61 10.35 7.39 5.38
N PRO A 62 9.87 8.06 6.45
CA PRO A 62 10.76 8.70 7.42
C PRO A 62 11.70 7.71 8.10
N LYS A 63 11.22 6.49 8.39
CA LYS A 63 12.02 5.42 8.97
C LYS A 63 13.12 4.99 7.99
N ALA A 64 12.75 4.67 6.75
CA ALA A 64 13.69 4.23 5.72
C ALA A 64 14.78 5.29 5.44
N VAL A 65 14.41 6.57 5.40
CA VAL A 65 15.33 7.69 5.21
C VAL A 65 16.32 7.79 6.38
N ARG A 66 15.85 7.76 7.64
CA ARG A 66 16.72 7.79 8.83
C ARG A 66 17.73 6.64 8.85
N THR A 67 17.30 5.42 8.54
CA THR A 67 18.19 4.24 8.51
C THR A 67 19.25 4.35 7.41
N SER A 68 18.89 4.97 6.27
CA SER A 68 19.83 5.20 5.17
C SER A 68 20.94 6.17 5.55
N PHE A 69 20.63 7.25 6.28
CA PHE A 69 21.64 8.20 6.76
C PHE A 69 22.56 7.65 7.85
N GLN A 70 22.10 6.69 8.67
CA GLN A 70 22.94 6.07 9.72
C GLN A 70 23.97 5.09 9.15
N LYS A 71 23.64 4.37 8.05
CA LYS A 71 24.60 3.49 7.37
C LYS A 71 25.82 4.23 6.82
N GLY A 72 25.67 5.50 6.42
CA GLY A 72 26.80 6.32 5.96
C GLY A 72 27.72 6.85 7.08
N LYS A 73 27.32 6.72 8.35
CA LYS A 73 28.11 7.18 9.51
C LYS A 73 28.87 6.07 10.23
N GLN A 74 28.75 4.82 9.78
CA GLN A 74 29.45 3.69 10.40
C GLN A 74 30.93 3.75 9.96
N PRO A 75 31.88 4.00 10.88
CA PRO A 75 33.31 4.01 10.53
C PRO A 75 33.70 2.63 9.99
N PRO A 76 34.69 2.55 9.09
CA PRO A 76 35.24 1.25 8.68
C PRO A 76 35.63 0.48 9.95
N GLY A 77 35.02 -0.70 10.13
CA GLY A 77 35.36 -1.58 11.26
C GLY A 77 36.86 -1.92 11.22
N PRO A 78 37.49 -2.20 12.37
CA PRO A 78 38.92 -2.49 12.41
C PRO A 78 39.22 -3.69 11.50
N PRO A 79 40.37 -3.72 10.79
CA PRO A 79 40.74 -4.88 10.00
C PRO A 79 40.79 -6.11 10.91
N LEU A 80 39.96 -7.11 10.59
CA LEU A 80 40.09 -8.47 11.12
C LEU A 80 41.31 -9.10 10.45
N GLY A 81 42.51 -8.83 10.98
CA GLY A 81 43.74 -9.41 10.44
C GLY A 81 45.01 -8.74 10.95
N GLY A 82 45.48 -9.19 12.11
CA GLY A 82 46.83 -8.93 12.64
C GLY A 82 46.83 -9.17 14.16
N PRO A 83 47.87 -9.75 14.80
CA PRO A 83 49.27 -9.99 14.36
C PRO A 83 49.73 -11.44 14.66
N PRO A 84 51.05 -11.73 14.77
CA PRO A 84 52.20 -11.39 13.91
C PRO A 84 52.59 -12.54 12.96
#